data_AF-A0A952SXN8-F1
#
_entry.id   AF-A0A952SXN8-F1
#
_cell.length_a   1.000
_cell.length_b   1.000
_cell.length_c   1.000
_cell.angle_alpha   90.00
_cell.angle_beta   90.00
_cell.angle_gamma   90.00
#
_symmetry.space_group_name_H-M   'P 1'
#
loop_
_entity.id
_entity.type
_entity.pdbx_description
1 polymer ?
#
loop_
_entity_poly.entity_id
_entity_poly.type
_entity_poly.pdbx_seq_one_letter_code
_entity_poly.pdbx_strand_id
1 'polypeptide(L)'
;MPHLESHTVRRIGWLRAAVLGANDGIVSTASLIVGVAAAGASSTSIMTAGVAGLVAGAMAMAAGEYVSVSSQADTERADLARERMELATNPEQEHREMTAIYVARGLDVELASKVATQLMAHDALSAHRRDELGISDTMTTRPVQAALASAITFSVVLPYLSSSSCWYPLLHLCGLFLEVHFSF
;
A
#
# COMPACT_ATOMS: atom_id res chain seq x y z
N MET A 1 0.95 -33.56 7.38
CA MET A 1 0.12 -32.85 6.38
C MET A 1 0.37 -31.36 6.58
N PRO A 2 0.85 -30.60 5.58
CA PRO A 2 0.98 -29.16 5.77
C PRO A 2 -0.42 -28.55 5.78
N HIS A 3 -0.82 -27.96 6.91
CA HIS A 3 -1.99 -27.10 6.98
C HIS A 3 -1.70 -25.84 6.16
N LEU A 4 -2.27 -25.77 4.95
CA LEU A 4 -2.29 -24.57 4.12
C LEU A 4 -3.42 -23.66 4.61
N GLU A 5 -3.20 -22.98 5.73
CA GLU A 5 -4.09 -21.88 6.10
C GLU A 5 -3.89 -20.72 5.11
N SER A 6 -4.95 -20.38 4.38
CA SER A 6 -4.91 -19.25 3.46
C SER A 6 -5.05 -17.94 4.23
N HIS A 7 -3.94 -17.34 4.64
CA HIS A 7 -3.97 -16.03 5.29
C HIS A 7 -4.27 -14.91 4.29
N THR A 8 -5.31 -14.12 4.58
CA THR A 8 -5.71 -12.93 3.81
C THR A 8 -4.62 -11.85 3.76
N VAL A 9 -3.65 -11.90 4.68
CA VAL A 9 -2.50 -10.99 4.78
C VAL A 9 -1.77 -10.82 3.44
N ARG A 10 -1.67 -11.87 2.63
CA ARG A 10 -1.03 -11.83 1.30
C ARG A 10 -1.72 -10.89 0.29
N ARG A 11 -2.97 -10.49 0.55
CA ARG A 11 -3.73 -9.58 -0.34
C ARG A 11 -3.69 -8.12 0.12
N ILE A 12 -3.05 -7.81 1.25
CA ILE A 12 -3.12 -6.47 1.87
C ILE A 12 -2.58 -5.38 0.93
N GLY A 13 -1.47 -5.63 0.21
CA GLY A 13 -0.83 -4.59 -0.61
C GLY A 13 -1.73 -3.98 -1.68
N TRP A 14 -2.32 -4.81 -2.55
CA TRP A 14 -3.21 -4.32 -3.61
C TRP A 14 -4.60 -3.92 -3.07
N LEU A 15 -5.05 -4.52 -1.96
CA LEU A 15 -6.30 -4.14 -1.32
C LEU A 15 -6.20 -2.74 -0.70
N ARG A 16 -5.07 -2.40 -0.05
CA ARG A 16 -4.81 -1.05 0.46
C ARG A 16 -4.86 -0.04 -0.69
N ALA A 17 -4.14 -0.31 -1.78
CA ALA A 17 -4.13 0.55 -2.95
C ALA A 17 -5.53 0.73 -3.56
N ALA A 18 -6.33 -0.34 -3.61
CA ALA A 18 -7.72 -0.30 -4.07
C ALA A 18 -8.64 0.56 -3.17
N VAL A 19 -8.51 0.44 -1.84
CA VAL A 19 -9.33 1.22 -0.91
C VAL A 19 -8.98 2.71 -0.97
N LEU A 20 -7.68 3.03 -1.02
CA LEU A 20 -7.22 4.42 -1.18
C LEU A 20 -7.66 5.00 -2.53
N GLY A 21 -7.52 4.23 -3.62
CA GLY A 21 -8.01 4.62 -4.93
C GLY A 21 -9.50 4.96 -4.91
N ALA A 22 -10.35 4.07 -4.40
CA ALA A 22 -11.79 4.30 -4.29
C ALA A 22 -12.13 5.55 -3.47
N ASN A 23 -11.51 5.71 -2.30
CA ASN A 23 -11.77 6.83 -1.40
C ASN A 23 -11.40 8.16 -2.06
N ASP A 24 -10.19 8.25 -2.59
CA ASP A 24 -9.68 9.47 -3.21
C ASP A 24 -10.47 9.78 -4.49
N GLY A 25 -10.84 8.77 -5.27
CA GLY A 25 -11.66 8.92 -6.46
C GLY A 25 -12.99 9.59 -6.16
N ILE A 26 -13.74 9.05 -5.18
CA ILE A 26 -15.06 9.57 -4.77
C ILE A 26 -14.93 11.00 -4.27
N VAL A 27 -14.07 11.23 -3.28
CA VAL A 27 -13.98 12.54 -2.61
C VAL A 27 -13.46 13.60 -3.56
N SER A 28 -12.36 13.35 -4.29
CA SER A 28 -11.75 14.36 -5.16
C SER A 28 -12.62 14.69 -6.37
N THR A 29 -13.18 13.68 -7.04
CA THR A 29 -13.99 13.89 -8.25
C THR A 29 -15.31 14.56 -7.91
N ALA A 30 -15.99 14.14 -6.83
CA ALA A 30 -17.22 14.77 -6.39
C ALA A 30 -16.98 16.23 -5.97
N SER A 31 -15.93 16.49 -5.19
CA SER A 31 -15.58 17.85 -4.75
C SER A 31 -15.26 18.76 -5.93
N LEU A 32 -14.53 18.27 -6.93
CA LEU A 32 -14.23 19.01 -8.16
C LEU A 32 -15.53 19.39 -8.90
N ILE A 33 -16.43 18.43 -9.09
CA ILE A 33 -17.68 18.62 -9.82
C ILE A 33 -18.60 19.60 -9.09
N VAL A 34 -18.75 19.44 -7.77
CA VAL A 34 -19.53 20.37 -6.93
C VAL A 34 -18.92 21.77 -6.99
N GLY A 35 -17.60 21.91 -6.88
CA GLY A 35 -16.92 23.20 -6.95
C GLY A 35 -17.11 23.90 -8.30
N VAL A 36 -16.96 23.17 -9.40
CA VAL A 36 -17.18 23.72 -10.76
C VAL A 36 -18.65 24.07 -10.98
N ALA A 37 -19.59 23.27 -10.48
CA ALA A 37 -21.02 23.56 -10.55
C ALA A 37 -21.42 24.80 -9.73
N ALA A 38 -20.88 24.93 -8.51
CA ALA A 38 -21.12 26.08 -7.64
C ALA A 38 -20.59 27.40 -8.25
N ALA A 39 -19.57 27.33 -9.11
CA ALA A 39 -19.07 28.47 -9.88
C ALA A 39 -19.97 28.89 -11.05
N GLY A 40 -21.14 28.25 -11.25
CA GLY A 40 -22.10 28.59 -12.31
C GLY A 40 -21.72 28.05 -13.69
N ALA A 41 -20.85 27.03 -13.75
CA ALA A 41 -20.43 26.43 -15.02
C ALA A 41 -21.59 25.69 -15.71
N SER A 42 -21.53 25.63 -17.06
CA SER A 42 -22.49 24.85 -17.85
C SER A 42 -22.36 23.34 -17.58
N SER A 43 -23.41 22.57 -17.83
CA SER A 43 -23.39 21.10 -17.69
C SER A 43 -22.27 20.44 -18.52
N THR A 44 -22.01 20.96 -19.73
CA THR A 44 -20.91 20.48 -20.58
C THR A 44 -19.56 20.73 -19.90
N SER A 45 -19.34 21.93 -19.37
CA SER A 45 -18.10 22.29 -18.67
C SER A 45 -17.88 21.44 -17.41
N ILE A 46 -18.94 21.19 -16.63
CA ILE A 46 -18.90 20.32 -15.44
C ILE A 46 -18.49 18.90 -15.85
N MET A 47 -19.08 18.35 -16.91
CA MET A 47 -18.78 16.99 -17.36
C MET A 47 -17.35 16.89 -17.92
N THR A 48 -16.89 17.88 -18.69
CA THR A 48 -15.50 17.94 -19.15
C THR A 48 -14.52 18.01 -17.97
N ALA A 49 -14.78 18.86 -16.98
CA ALA A 49 -13.95 18.97 -15.78
C ALA A 49 -13.93 17.67 -14.97
N GLY A 50 -15.08 17.02 -14.78
CA GLY A 50 -15.20 15.75 -14.08
C GLY A 50 -14.41 14.63 -14.76
N VAL A 51 -14.55 14.46 -16.08
CA VAL A 51 -13.79 13.45 -16.84
C VAL A 51 -12.29 13.76 -16.83
N ALA A 52 -11.90 15.02 -17.06
CA ALA A 52 -10.50 15.42 -17.03
C ALA A 52 -9.86 15.19 -15.65
N GLY A 53 -10.56 15.58 -14.58
CA GLY A 53 -10.13 15.35 -13.20
C GLY A 53 -10.05 13.87 -12.84
N LEU A 54 -11.00 13.06 -13.30
CA LEU A 54 -10.99 11.62 -13.08
C LEU A 54 -9.81 10.94 -13.77
N VAL A 55 -9.53 11.27 -15.04
CA VAL A 55 -8.38 10.73 -15.78
C VAL A 55 -7.07 11.18 -15.13
N ALA A 56 -6.93 12.48 -14.85
CA ALA A 56 -5.73 13.02 -14.21
C ALA A 56 -5.47 12.40 -12.84
N GLY A 57 -6.53 12.28 -12.01
CA GLY A 57 -6.44 11.68 -10.68
C GLY A 57 -6.13 10.18 -10.73
N ALA A 58 -6.75 9.41 -11.62
CA ALA A 58 -6.45 7.99 -11.78
C ALA A 58 -5.00 7.76 -12.23
N MET A 59 -4.48 8.58 -13.16
CA MET A 59 -3.09 8.52 -13.59
C MET A 59 -2.12 8.89 -12.45
N ALA A 60 -2.42 9.94 -11.69
CA ALA A 60 -1.62 10.36 -10.55
C ALA A 60 -1.58 9.26 -9.46
N MET A 61 -2.71 8.62 -9.18
CA MET A 61 -2.79 7.50 -8.22
C MET A 61 -2.02 6.27 -8.69
N ALA A 62 -2.13 5.90 -9.97
CA ALA A 62 -1.33 4.81 -10.53
C ALA A 62 0.17 5.11 -10.41
N ALA A 63 0.59 6.31 -10.82
CA ALA A 63 1.99 6.70 -10.81
C ALA A 63 2.55 6.74 -9.38
N GLY A 64 1.83 7.36 -8.44
CA GLY A 64 2.25 7.47 -7.05
C GLY A 64 2.36 6.11 -6.36
N GLU A 65 1.36 5.25 -6.56
CA GLU A 65 1.36 3.90 -5.98
C GLU A 65 2.43 3.00 -6.64
N TYR A 66 2.65 3.10 -7.95
CA TYR A 66 3.74 2.40 -8.63
C TYR A 66 5.10 2.82 -8.06
N VAL A 67 5.37 4.13 -8.01
CA VAL A 67 6.63 4.67 -7.50
C VAL A 67 6.86 4.22 -6.06
N SER A 68 5.85 4.37 -5.19
CA SER A 68 5.94 3.97 -3.79
C SER A 68 6.31 2.49 -3.62
N VAL A 69 5.57 1.58 -4.26
CA VAL A 69 5.82 0.14 -4.14
C VAL A 69 7.11 -0.28 -4.85
N SER A 70 7.49 0.40 -5.93
CA SER A 70 8.78 0.15 -6.60
C SER A 70 9.96 0.59 -5.75
N SER A 71 9.88 1.74 -5.08
CA SER A 71 10.92 2.22 -4.18
C SER A 71 11.07 1.28 -2.98
N GLN A 72 9.97 0.77 -2.43
CA GLN A 72 10.03 -0.27 -1.41
C GLN A 72 10.77 -1.51 -1.92
N ALA A 73 10.42 -2.01 -3.11
CA ALA A 73 11.08 -3.18 -3.70
C ALA A 73 12.58 -2.97 -3.92
N ASP A 74 12.98 -1.75 -4.30
CA ASP A 74 14.39 -1.41 -4.52
C ASP A 74 15.15 -1.29 -3.19
N THR A 75 14.54 -0.73 -2.14
CA THR A 75 15.10 -0.74 -0.78
C THR A 75 15.30 -2.17 -0.28
N GLU A 76 14.28 -3.03 -0.38
CA GLU A 76 14.37 -4.44 0.03
C GLU A 76 15.50 -5.19 -0.72
N ARG A 77 15.67 -4.93 -2.02
CA ARG A 77 16.78 -5.50 -2.81
C ARG A 77 18.14 -4.99 -2.37
N ALA A 78 18.25 -3.70 -2.05
CA ALA A 78 19.49 -3.09 -1.61
C ALA A 78 19.93 -3.64 -0.25
N ASP A 79 19.00 -3.76 0.70
CA ASP A 79 19.29 -4.34 2.01
C ASP A 79 19.65 -5.82 1.89
N LEU A 80 18.94 -6.60 1.06
CA LEU A 80 19.33 -7.98 0.77
C LEU A 80 20.70 -8.10 0.08
N ALA A 81 21.13 -7.10 -0.69
CA ALA A 81 22.46 -7.09 -1.29
C ALA A 81 23.53 -6.79 -0.24
N ARG A 82 23.25 -5.87 0.69
CA ARG A 82 24.12 -5.54 1.83
C ARG A 82 24.31 -6.76 2.74
N GLU A 83 23.20 -7.38 3.13
CA GLU A 83 23.17 -8.57 3.99
C GLU A 83 24.02 -9.71 3.42
N ARG A 84 23.94 -9.94 2.10
CA ARG A 84 24.78 -10.96 1.43
C ARG A 84 26.28 -10.64 1.54
N MET A 85 26.66 -9.36 1.51
CA MET A 85 28.05 -8.96 1.67
C MET A 85 28.50 -9.11 3.13
N GLU A 86 27.64 -8.75 4.08
CA GLU A 86 27.89 -8.87 5.52
C GLU A 86 28.08 -10.33 5.93
N LEU A 87 27.18 -11.23 5.51
CA LEU A 87 27.31 -12.68 5.71
C LEU A 87 28.61 -13.26 5.12
N ALA A 88 29.11 -12.70 4.02
CA ALA A 88 30.35 -13.15 3.38
C ALA A 88 31.61 -12.58 4.03
N THR A 89 31.54 -11.37 4.60
CA THR A 89 32.70 -10.63 5.11
C THR A 89 32.87 -10.73 6.62
N ASN A 90 31.78 -10.91 7.37
CA ASN A 90 31.79 -10.90 8.82
C ASN A 90 30.80 -11.91 9.45
N PRO A 91 30.89 -13.22 9.13
CA PRO A 91 29.91 -14.22 9.57
C PRO A 91 29.78 -14.36 11.10
N GLU A 92 30.86 -14.09 11.84
CA GLU A 92 30.84 -14.10 13.31
C GLU A 92 30.03 -12.92 13.89
N GLN A 93 30.03 -11.77 13.21
CA GLN A 93 29.19 -10.64 13.59
C GLN A 93 27.72 -10.97 13.32
N GLU A 94 27.40 -11.47 12.12
CA GLU A 94 26.03 -11.83 11.76
C GLU A 94 25.43 -12.89 12.69
N HIS A 95 26.23 -13.86 13.12
CA HIS A 95 25.80 -14.85 14.11
C HIS A 95 25.45 -14.21 15.46
N ARG A 96 26.25 -13.23 15.91
CA ARG A 96 25.99 -12.47 17.14
C ARG A 96 24.72 -11.62 17.01
N GLU A 97 24.47 -11.03 15.86
CA GLU A 97 23.27 -10.23 15.60
C GLU A 97 22.02 -11.10 15.61
N MET A 98 22.03 -12.23 14.90
CA MET A 98 20.95 -13.21 14.94
C MET A 98 20.70 -13.74 16.36
N THR A 99 21.77 -14.04 17.10
CA THR A 99 21.66 -14.45 18.52
C THR A 99 20.99 -13.35 19.35
N ALA A 100 21.39 -12.09 19.19
CA ALA A 100 20.82 -10.97 19.91
C ALA A 100 19.33 -10.76 19.58
N ILE A 101 18.91 -10.95 18.32
CA ILE A 101 17.50 -10.91 17.91
C ILE A 101 16.68 -11.92 18.70
N TYR A 102 17.16 -13.17 18.80
CA TYR A 102 16.46 -14.22 19.53
C TYR A 102 16.47 -14.03 21.05
N VAL A 103 17.55 -13.46 21.61
CA VAL A 103 17.58 -13.03 23.03
C VAL A 103 16.53 -11.94 23.29
N ALA A 104 16.43 -10.94 22.42
CA ALA A 104 15.43 -9.88 22.52
C ALA A 104 13.98 -10.42 22.42
N ARG A 105 13.79 -11.54 21.72
CA ARG A 105 12.50 -12.26 21.64
C ARG A 105 12.22 -13.15 22.87
N GLY A 106 13.14 -13.24 23.82
CA GLY A 106 12.95 -13.89 25.11
C GLY A 106 13.68 -15.21 25.30
N LEU A 107 14.58 -15.61 24.40
CA LEU A 107 15.42 -16.79 24.58
C LEU A 107 16.59 -16.46 25.51
N ASP A 108 17.06 -17.43 26.30
CA ASP A 108 18.37 -17.29 26.94
C ASP A 108 19.49 -17.32 25.89
N VAL A 109 20.66 -16.79 26.25
CA VAL A 109 21.79 -16.64 25.32
C VAL A 109 22.27 -17.99 24.75
N GLU A 110 22.26 -19.05 25.55
CA GLU A 110 22.76 -20.36 25.10
C GLU A 110 21.80 -20.96 24.06
N LEU A 111 20.49 -20.89 24.31
CA LEU A 111 19.48 -21.34 23.37
C LEU A 111 19.44 -20.46 22.11
N ALA A 112 19.50 -19.14 22.25
CA ALA A 112 19.50 -18.21 21.12
C ALA A 112 20.70 -18.44 20.19
N SER A 113 21.88 -18.70 20.75
CA SER A 113 23.08 -19.03 19.98
C SER A 113 22.90 -20.34 19.18
N LYS A 114 22.31 -21.37 19.80
CA LYS A 114 22.01 -22.63 19.11
C LYS A 114 20.99 -22.44 17.98
N VAL A 115 19.96 -21.61 18.20
CA VAL A 115 18.96 -21.27 17.18
C VAL A 115 19.61 -20.54 16.01
N ALA A 116 20.42 -19.50 16.28
CA ALA A 116 21.15 -18.77 15.26
C ALA A 116 22.03 -19.71 14.41
N THR A 117 22.81 -20.59 15.06
CA THR A 117 23.65 -21.57 14.35
C THR A 117 22.83 -22.48 13.43
N GLN A 118 21.71 -23.03 13.91
CA GLN A 118 20.91 -23.96 13.12
C GLN A 118 20.19 -23.25 11.95
N LEU A 119 19.65 -22.06 12.18
CA LEU A 119 18.97 -21.28 11.13
C LEU A 119 19.95 -20.81 10.06
N MET A 120 21.11 -20.29 10.46
CA MET A 120 22.15 -19.85 9.53
C MET A 120 22.77 -21.01 8.74
N ALA A 121 22.92 -22.18 9.35
CA ALA A 121 23.40 -23.38 8.67
C ALA A 121 22.42 -23.89 7.60
N HIS A 122 21.11 -23.71 7.81
CA HIS A 122 20.09 -24.06 6.82
C HIS A 122 20.02 -23.01 5.70
N ASP A 123 19.82 -21.74 6.05
CA ASP A 123 19.77 -20.61 5.12
C ASP A 123 19.92 -19.28 5.88
N ALA A 124 21.17 -18.81 6.02
CA ALA A 124 21.49 -17.57 6.72
C ALA A 124 20.78 -16.35 6.10
N LEU A 125 20.82 -16.21 4.77
CA LEU A 125 20.20 -15.07 4.12
C LEU A 125 18.68 -15.04 4.35
N SER A 126 17.99 -16.18 4.27
CA SER A 126 16.56 -16.23 4.55
C SER A 126 16.23 -16.06 6.04
N ALA A 127 17.14 -16.41 6.95
CA ALA A 127 16.99 -16.14 8.38
C ALA A 127 17.05 -14.63 8.63
N HIS A 128 18.14 -13.96 8.23
CA HIS A 128 18.31 -12.51 8.38
C HIS A 128 17.22 -11.72 7.63
N ARG A 129 16.87 -12.12 6.40
CA ARG A 129 15.77 -11.51 5.64
C ARG A 129 14.47 -11.43 6.43
N ARG A 130 14.11 -12.48 7.17
CA ARG A 130 12.84 -12.54 7.92
C ARG A 130 12.97 -11.98 9.32
N ASP A 131 14.03 -12.35 10.02
CA ASP A 131 14.15 -12.11 11.46
C ASP A 131 14.79 -10.78 11.80
N GLU A 132 15.64 -10.26 10.92
CA GLU A 132 16.30 -8.97 11.05
C GLU A 132 15.64 -7.90 10.16
N LEU A 133 15.60 -8.13 8.84
CA LEU A 133 15.08 -7.15 7.88
C LEU A 133 13.55 -7.07 7.88
N GLY A 134 12.85 -8.04 8.49
CA GLY A 134 11.39 -8.09 8.52
C GLY A 134 10.73 -8.32 7.13
N ILE A 135 11.52 -8.68 6.12
CA ILE A 135 11.07 -8.92 4.75
C ILE A 135 10.44 -10.32 4.70
N SER A 136 9.10 -10.36 4.70
CA SER A 136 8.33 -11.61 4.65
C SER A 136 7.67 -11.82 3.29
N ASP A 137 7.54 -13.08 2.86
CA ASP A 137 6.88 -13.46 1.60
C ASP A 137 5.37 -13.14 1.59
N THR A 138 4.80 -12.75 2.72
CA THR A 138 3.43 -12.26 2.84
C THR A 138 3.25 -10.85 2.28
N MET A 139 4.31 -10.05 2.17
CA MET A 139 4.29 -8.68 1.67
C MET A 139 5.02 -8.55 0.32
N THR A 140 4.71 -9.43 -0.64
CA THR A 140 5.31 -9.31 -1.98
C THR A 140 4.98 -7.96 -2.62
N THR A 141 6.01 -7.18 -2.92
CA THR A 141 5.88 -5.91 -3.65
C THR A 141 5.42 -6.16 -5.07
N ARG A 142 4.21 -5.73 -5.43
CA ARG A 142 3.66 -5.84 -6.79
C ARG A 142 3.25 -4.47 -7.31
N PRO A 143 4.21 -3.63 -7.75
CA PRO A 143 3.97 -2.22 -8.07
C PRO A 143 2.86 -2.02 -9.12
N VAL A 144 2.92 -2.78 -10.22
CA VAL A 144 1.93 -2.70 -11.30
C VAL A 144 0.54 -3.11 -10.82
N GLN A 145 0.45 -4.12 -9.96
CA GLN A 145 -0.85 -4.57 -9.43
C GLN A 145 -1.45 -3.52 -8.50
N ALA A 146 -0.65 -2.93 -7.62
CA ALA A 146 -1.11 -1.89 -6.71
C ALA A 146 -1.57 -0.64 -7.49
N ALA A 147 -0.78 -0.20 -8.47
CA ALA A 147 -1.09 0.94 -9.33
C ALA A 147 -2.38 0.76 -10.17
N LEU A 148 -2.56 -0.42 -10.76
CA LEU A 148 -3.78 -0.72 -11.52
C LEU A 148 -5.00 -0.82 -10.59
N ALA A 149 -4.84 -1.46 -9.43
CA ALA A 149 -5.91 -1.57 -8.45
C ALA A 149 -6.37 -0.18 -7.96
N SER A 150 -5.44 0.73 -7.64
CA SER A 150 -5.77 2.10 -7.23
C SER A 150 -6.43 2.91 -8.36
N ALA A 151 -5.91 2.87 -9.59
CA ALA A 151 -6.49 3.63 -10.70
C ALA A 151 -7.88 3.14 -11.13
N ILE A 152 -8.11 1.82 -11.16
CA ILE A 152 -9.42 1.25 -11.49
C ILE A 152 -10.45 1.65 -10.44
N THR A 153 -10.09 1.51 -9.16
CA THR A 153 -11.00 1.85 -8.06
C THR A 153 -11.26 3.35 -7.94
N PHE A 154 -10.26 4.19 -8.24
CA PHE A 154 -10.42 5.64 -8.37
C PHE A 154 -11.49 6.00 -9.41
N SER A 155 -11.55 5.25 -10.50
CA SER A 155 -12.46 5.50 -11.61
C SER A 155 -13.90 5.02 -11.35
N VAL A 156 -14.20 4.36 -10.22
CA VAL A 156 -15.53 3.80 -9.90
C VAL A 156 -16.62 4.88 -9.78
N VAL A 157 -16.24 6.16 -9.72
CA VAL A 157 -17.18 7.30 -9.70
C VAL A 157 -17.85 7.54 -11.06
N LEU A 158 -17.23 7.09 -12.16
CA LEU A 158 -17.68 7.31 -13.54
C LEU A 158 -19.17 6.96 -13.80
N PRO A 159 -19.73 5.84 -13.30
CA PRO A 159 -21.13 5.47 -13.51
C PRO A 159 -22.12 6.42 -12.82
N TYR A 160 -21.73 7.10 -11.75
CA TYR A 160 -22.58 8.03 -11.01
C TYR A 160 -22.72 9.39 -11.70
N LEU A 161 -21.77 9.76 -12.56
CA LEU A 161 -21.78 11.04 -13.28
C LEU A 161 -22.70 11.05 -14.51
N SER A 162 -22.99 9.87 -15.07
CA SER A 162 -23.78 9.73 -16.31
C SER A 162 -25.30 9.75 -16.08
N SER A 163 -25.76 9.40 -14.87
CA SER A 163 -27.19 9.34 -14.57
C SER A 163 -27.71 10.69 -14.06
N SER A 164 -28.63 11.29 -14.83
CA SER A 164 -29.27 12.59 -14.54
C SER A 164 -29.95 12.66 -13.17
N SER A 165 -30.20 11.51 -12.53
CA SER A 165 -30.84 11.37 -11.23
C SER A 165 -29.88 11.49 -10.04
N CYS A 166 -28.56 11.52 -10.26
CA CYS A 166 -27.54 11.46 -9.19
C CYS A 166 -27.06 12.84 -8.67
N TRP A 167 -27.63 13.95 -9.16
CA TRP A 167 -27.29 15.30 -8.70
C TRP A 167 -27.82 15.58 -7.29
N TYR A 168 -28.95 14.97 -6.92
CA TYR A 168 -29.59 15.12 -5.61
C TYR A 168 -28.79 14.48 -4.45
N PRO A 169 -28.31 13.22 -4.53
CA PRO A 169 -27.54 12.62 -3.43
C PRO A 169 -26.15 13.24 -3.26
N LEU A 170 -25.51 13.78 -4.31
CA LEU A 170 -24.22 14.46 -4.18
C LEU A 170 -24.34 15.77 -3.39
N LEU A 171 -25.40 16.56 -3.64
CA LEU A 171 -25.73 17.74 -2.85
C LEU A 171 -26.09 17.38 -1.39
N HIS A 172 -26.77 16.25 -1.18
CA HIS A 172 -27.12 15.78 0.16
C HIS A 172 -25.91 15.28 0.97
N LEU A 173 -24.97 14.57 0.32
CA LEU A 173 -23.70 14.18 0.94
C LEU A 173 -22.82 15.38 1.24
N CYS A 174 -22.78 16.39 0.35
CA CYS A 174 -22.03 17.61 0.57
C CYS A 174 -22.63 18.45 1.71
N GLY A 175 -23.97 18.51 1.81
CA GLY A 175 -24.67 19.11 2.96
C GLY A 175 -24.38 18.42 4.29
N LEU A 176 -24.37 17.07 4.32
CA LEU A 176 -23.97 16.32 5.51
C LEU A 176 -22.50 16.53 5.90
N PHE A 177 -21.60 16.64 4.91
CA PHE A 177 -20.18 16.87 5.18
C PHE A 177 -19.92 18.26 5.75
N LEU A 178 -20.67 19.28 5.29
CA LEU A 178 -20.64 20.64 5.83
C LEU A 178 -21.27 20.72 7.24
N GLU A 179 -22.38 20.05 7.52
CA GLU A 179 -23.00 20.00 8.86
C GLU A 179 -22.11 19.31 9.91
N VAL A 180 -21.40 18.26 9.53
CA VAL A 180 -20.50 17.53 10.44
C VAL A 180 -19.20 18.31 10.73
N HIS A 181 -18.73 19.16 9.81
CA HIS A 181 -17.50 19.93 10.00
C HIS A 181 -17.70 21.32 10.63
N PHE A 182 -18.90 21.90 10.61
CA PHE A 182 -19.23 23.19 11.23
C PHE A 182 -19.97 23.08 12.58
N SER A 183 -20.12 21.88 13.13
CA SER A 183 -20.72 21.66 14.47
C SER A 183 -19.71 21.61 15.63
N PHE A 184 -18.54 22.24 15.48
CA PHE A 184 -17.61 22.56 16.57
C PHE A 184 -17.26 24.05 16.56
#